data_AF-A0A151BML7-F1
#
_entry.id   AF-A0A151BML7-F1
#
_cell.length_a   1.000
_cell.length_b   1.000
_cell.length_c   1.000
_cell.angle_alpha   90.00
_cell.angle_beta   90.00
_cell.angle_gamma   90.00
#
_symmetry.space_group_name_H-M   'P 1'
#
loop_
_entity.id
_entity.type
_entity.pdbx_description
1 polymer ?
#
loop_
_entity_poly.entity_id
_entity_poly.type
_entity_poly.pdbx_seq_one_letter_code
_entity_poly.pdbx_strand_id
1 'polypeptide(L)'
;MGFAEELFFRGYVQERLNEVSTGKFGSFLGVRFEWHRGTLIAGVFFFGLAHLLGAVNPLTGRFAFDLVLLGVTASACFMGVVLGVIKEKTGGVLLPAVIHGLLDFTTFGVGRVTGLLLSGIASAAALFLFFAFFFERILLS
;
A
#
# COMPACT_ATOMS: atom_id res chain seq x y z
N MET A 1 6.16 -1.32 10.10
CA MET A 1 4.77 -1.17 10.55
C MET A 1 3.94 -2.16 9.74
N GLY A 2 2.64 -2.33 9.96
CA GLY A 2 1.90 -3.31 9.15
C GLY A 2 0.50 -3.56 9.68
N PHE A 3 0.35 -4.47 10.64
CA PHE A 3 -0.97 -4.88 11.11
C PHE A 3 -1.84 -3.73 11.67
N ALA A 4 -1.30 -2.87 12.53
CA ALA A 4 -2.05 -1.75 13.09
C ALA A 4 -2.45 -0.72 12.02
N GLU A 5 -1.57 -0.47 11.04
CA GLU A 5 -1.87 0.41 9.92
C GLU A 5 -2.95 -0.18 9.02
N GLU A 6 -2.88 -1.47 8.69
CA GLU A 6 -3.94 -2.12 7.92
C GLU A 6 -5.27 -2.14 8.65
N LEU A 7 -5.27 -2.40 9.97
CA LEU A 7 -6.49 -2.35 10.75
C LEU A 7 -7.14 -0.97 10.70
N PHE A 8 -6.35 0.10 10.79
CA PHE A 8 -6.86 1.47 10.69
C PHE A 8 -7.28 1.84 9.26
N PHE A 9 -6.38 1.71 8.28
CA PHE A 9 -6.65 2.19 6.93
C PHE A 9 -7.61 1.30 6.16
N ARG A 10 -7.45 -0.03 6.23
CA ARG A 10 -8.26 -0.99 5.46
C ARG A 10 -9.48 -1.46 6.25
N GLY A 11 -9.35 -1.59 7.57
CA GLY A 11 -10.43 -2.02 8.45
C GLY A 11 -11.41 -0.91 8.86
N TYR A 12 -10.98 0.35 8.90
CA TYR A 12 -11.84 1.47 9.29
C TYR A 12 -11.98 2.54 8.20
N VAL A 13 -10.89 3.21 7.81
CA VAL A 13 -10.95 4.37 6.88
C VAL A 13 -11.56 3.97 5.53
N GLN A 14 -11.09 2.87 4.94
CA GLN A 14 -11.60 2.36 3.67
C GLN A 14 -13.08 1.97 3.75
N GLU A 15 -13.53 1.32 4.83
CA GLU A 15 -14.94 0.95 4.99
C GLU A 15 -15.85 2.17 5.03
N ARG A 16 -15.47 3.18 5.83
CA ARG A 16 -16.23 4.43 5.92
C ARG A 16 -16.29 5.16 4.57
N LEU A 17 -15.19 5.15 3.81
CA LEU A 17 -15.14 5.75 2.49
C LEU A 17 -15.95 4.97 1.45
N ASN A 18 -15.98 3.64 1.53
CA ASN A 18 -16.78 2.79 0.66
C ASN A 18 -18.29 2.96 0.90
N GLU A 19 -18.71 3.24 2.14
CA GLU A 19 -20.12 3.54 2.46
C GLU A 19 -20.62 4.83 1.81
N VAL A 20 -19.79 5.87 1.73
CA VAL A 20 -20.19 7.19 1.22
C VAL A 20 -19.83 7.41 -0.25
N SER A 21 -18.87 6.65 -0.79
CA SER A 21 -18.41 6.78 -2.18
C SER A 21 -19.03 5.68 -3.05
N THR A 22 -20.20 5.97 -3.62
CA THR A 22 -21.02 4.98 -4.35
C THR A 22 -20.44 4.51 -5.70
N GLY A 23 -19.41 5.18 -6.22
CA GLY A 23 -18.79 4.82 -7.49
C GLY A 23 -17.94 3.55 -7.39
N LYS A 24 -17.99 2.70 -8.41
CA LYS A 24 -17.13 1.51 -8.54
C LYS A 24 -16.39 1.49 -9.87
N PHE A 25 -15.30 0.76 -9.91
CA PHE A 25 -14.50 0.51 -11.10
C PHE A 25 -14.64 -0.96 -11.50
N GLY A 26 -14.81 -1.27 -12.79
CA GLY A 26 -15.07 -2.64 -13.26
C GLY A 26 -13.83 -3.51 -13.49
N SER A 27 -12.63 -2.96 -13.31
CA SER A 27 -11.38 -3.73 -13.43
C SER A 27 -10.27 -3.08 -12.61
N PHE A 28 -9.27 -3.90 -12.26
CA PHE A 28 -8.06 -3.44 -11.60
C PHE A 28 -6.84 -4.16 -12.18
N LEU A 29 -5.86 -3.39 -12.68
CA LEU A 29 -4.63 -3.92 -13.31
C LEU A 29 -4.89 -5.00 -14.38
N GLY A 30 -5.92 -4.80 -15.20
CA GLY A 30 -6.30 -5.74 -16.29
C GLY A 30 -7.19 -6.90 -15.85
N VAL A 31 -7.39 -7.11 -14.55
CA VAL A 31 -8.28 -8.16 -14.03
C VAL A 31 -9.69 -7.62 -13.87
N ARG A 32 -10.69 -8.37 -14.36
CA ARG A 32 -12.12 -8.04 -14.20
C ARG A 32 -12.56 -8.32 -12.77
N PHE A 33 -12.38 -7.33 -11.91
CA PHE A 33 -12.83 -7.33 -10.53
C PHE A 33 -13.42 -5.96 -10.22
N GLU A 34 -14.65 -5.94 -9.70
CA GLU A 34 -15.31 -4.70 -9.32
C GLU A 34 -14.82 -4.23 -7.95
N TRP A 35 -14.38 -2.98 -7.84
CA TRP A 35 -13.86 -2.42 -6.59
C TRP A 35 -14.29 -0.96 -6.38
N HIS A 36 -14.31 -0.51 -5.13
CA HIS A 36 -14.94 0.76 -4.77
C HIS A 36 -14.03 1.97 -4.98
N ARG A 37 -14.63 3.12 -5.30
CA ARG A 37 -13.92 4.42 -5.34
C ARG A 37 -13.36 4.82 -3.97
N GLY A 38 -14.04 4.44 -2.89
CA GLY A 38 -13.55 4.67 -1.52
C GLY A 38 -12.17 4.05 -1.29
N THR A 39 -11.88 2.90 -1.89
CA THR A 39 -10.56 2.25 -1.86
C THR A 39 -9.47 3.05 -2.56
N LEU A 40 -9.78 3.70 -3.69
CA LEU A 40 -8.83 4.61 -4.33
C LEU A 40 -8.53 5.80 -3.41
N ILE A 41 -9.57 6.36 -2.78
CA ILE A 41 -9.44 7.52 -1.90
C ILE A 41 -8.61 7.14 -0.66
N ALA A 42 -8.95 6.02 -0.01
CA ALA A 42 -8.24 5.50 1.15
C ALA A 42 -6.76 5.23 0.85
N GLY A 43 -6.50 4.50 -0.25
CA GLY A 43 -5.16 4.08 -0.64
C GLY A 43 -4.25 5.25 -1.02
N VAL A 44 -4.76 6.22 -1.80
CA VAL A 44 -3.93 7.34 -2.27
C VAL A 44 -3.87 8.46 -1.23
N PHE A 45 -5.01 9.00 -0.80
CA PHE A 45 -5.01 10.26 -0.04
C PHE A 45 -4.78 10.07 1.45
N PHE A 46 -5.29 8.99 2.03
CA PHE A 46 -5.16 8.75 3.47
C PHE A 46 -3.94 7.91 3.81
N PHE A 47 -3.63 6.89 3.01
CA PHE A 47 -2.48 6.02 3.25
C PHE A 47 -1.23 6.53 2.53
N GLY A 48 -1.27 6.64 1.21
CA GLY A 48 -0.11 7.00 0.40
C GLY A 48 0.47 8.38 0.71
N LEU A 49 -0.32 9.44 0.50
CA LEU A 49 0.14 10.83 0.70
C LEU A 49 0.49 11.17 2.15
N ALA A 50 -0.06 10.45 3.14
CA ALA A 50 0.31 10.64 4.54
C ALA A 50 1.81 10.36 4.79
N HIS A 51 2.47 9.58 3.92
CA HIS A 51 3.91 9.36 4.01
C HIS A 51 4.71 10.65 3.82
N LEU A 52 4.20 11.66 3.10
CA LEU A 52 4.85 12.96 2.96
C LEU A 52 5.00 13.70 4.30
N LEU A 53 4.22 13.34 5.32
CA LEU A 53 4.41 13.87 6.67
C LEU A 53 5.77 13.47 7.26
N GLY A 54 6.41 12.42 6.73
CA GLY A 54 7.79 12.06 7.05
C GLY A 54 8.82 13.12 6.65
N ALA A 55 8.47 14.08 5.78
CA ALA A 55 9.32 15.24 5.47
C ALA A 55 9.44 16.20 6.65
N VAL A 56 8.50 16.15 7.61
CA VAL A 56 8.39 17.10 8.72
C VAL A 56 9.02 16.51 9.96
N ASN A 57 10.03 17.17 10.51
CA ASN A 57 10.51 16.90 11.87
C ASN A 57 9.95 17.96 12.82
N PRO A 58 8.88 17.66 13.59
CA PRO A 58 8.21 18.65 14.44
C PRO A 58 9.09 19.14 15.61
N LEU A 59 10.09 18.35 16.01
CA LEU A 59 10.99 18.71 17.12
C LEU A 59 12.05 19.73 16.71
N THR A 60 12.41 19.77 15.43
CA THR A 60 13.44 20.67 14.88
C THR A 60 12.89 21.73 13.95
N GLY A 61 11.59 21.66 13.60
CA GLY A 61 10.97 22.50 12.59
C GLY A 61 11.51 22.29 11.16
N ARG A 62 12.32 21.24 10.94
CA ARG A 62 12.93 20.98 9.64
C ARG A 62 11.93 20.32 8.70
N PHE A 63 11.99 20.75 7.46
CA PHE A 63 11.24 20.21 6.35
C PHE A 63 12.19 19.81 5.24
N ALA A 64 12.23 18.52 4.89
CA ALA A 64 13.13 18.01 3.87
C ALA A 64 12.41 16.97 3.00
N PHE A 65 12.34 17.26 1.71
CA PHE A 65 11.99 16.26 0.70
C PHE A 65 13.26 15.66 0.13
N ASP A 66 13.32 14.34 0.10
CA ASP A 66 14.34 13.62 -0.62
C ASP A 66 13.71 12.60 -1.58
N LEU A 67 14.53 12.10 -2.51
CA LEU A 67 14.07 11.16 -3.53
C LEU A 67 13.58 9.83 -2.95
N VAL A 68 14.10 9.41 -1.79
CA VAL A 68 13.68 8.19 -1.12
C VAL A 68 12.25 8.38 -0.60
N LEU A 69 11.97 9.48 0.08
CA LEU A 69 10.64 9.81 0.57
C LEU A 69 9.61 9.91 -0.56
N LEU A 70 9.97 10.56 -1.67
CA LEU A 70 9.09 10.65 -2.83
C LEU A 70 8.84 9.26 -3.45
N GLY A 71 9.87 8.42 -3.55
CA GLY A 71 9.75 7.04 -4.03
C GLY A 71 8.87 6.17 -3.12
N VAL A 72 9.04 6.29 -1.80
CA VAL A 72 8.21 5.61 -0.80
C VAL A 72 6.77 6.08 -0.89
N THR A 73 6.54 7.39 -1.00
CA THR A 73 5.18 7.96 -1.14
C THR A 73 4.50 7.45 -2.41
N ALA A 74 5.20 7.46 -3.55
CA ALA A 74 4.66 6.95 -4.81
C ALA A 74 4.32 5.45 -4.72
N SER A 75 5.22 4.66 -4.12
CA SER A 75 5.00 3.24 -3.86
C SER A 75 3.80 3.01 -2.91
N ALA A 76 3.71 3.80 -1.84
CA ALA A 76 2.62 3.73 -0.86
C ALA A 76 1.27 4.13 -1.46
N CYS A 77 1.21 5.12 -2.37
CA CYS A 77 -0.02 5.44 -3.11
C CYS A 77 -0.48 4.24 -3.95
N PHE A 78 0.44 3.60 -4.69
CA PHE A 78 0.12 2.45 -5.53
C PHE A 78 -0.27 1.22 -4.70
N MET A 79 0.59 0.80 -3.79
CA MET A 79 0.35 -0.34 -2.90
C MET A 79 -0.83 -0.09 -1.97
N GLY A 80 -1.07 1.16 -1.59
CA GLY A 80 -2.26 1.66 -0.90
C GLY A 80 -3.53 1.07 -1.46
N VAL A 81 -3.72 1.27 -2.77
CA VAL A 81 -4.88 0.82 -3.53
C VAL A 81 -4.85 -0.70 -3.74
N VAL A 82 -3.70 -1.28 -4.10
CA VAL A 82 -3.55 -2.74 -4.30
C VAL A 82 -4.01 -3.52 -3.06
N LEU A 83 -3.51 -3.13 -1.88
CA LEU A 83 -3.87 -3.76 -0.61
C LEU A 83 -5.34 -3.54 -0.26
N GLY A 84 -5.91 -2.38 -0.59
CA GLY A 84 -7.33 -2.11 -0.41
C GLY A 84 -8.22 -2.97 -1.31
N VAL A 85 -7.82 -3.19 -2.57
CA VAL A 85 -8.52 -4.10 -3.50
C VAL A 85 -8.43 -5.55 -3.02
N ILE A 86 -7.27 -5.99 -2.53
CA ILE A 86 -7.10 -7.31 -1.91
C ILE A 86 -8.00 -7.45 -0.67
N LYS A 87 -8.12 -6.40 0.15
CA LYS A 87 -9.04 -6.39 1.29
C LYS A 87 -10.49 -6.54 0.84
N GLU A 88 -10.92 -5.85 -0.21
CA GLU A 88 -12.28 -6.01 -0.73
C GLU A 88 -12.53 -7.43 -1.24
N LYS A 89 -11.54 -8.00 -1.91
CA LYS A 89 -11.62 -9.37 -2.43
C LYS A 89 -11.69 -10.42 -1.32
N THR A 90 -10.88 -10.27 -0.30
CA THR A 90 -10.73 -11.27 0.77
C THR A 90 -11.63 -11.04 1.98
N GLY A 91 -12.25 -9.85 2.08
CA GLY A 91 -13.10 -9.46 3.21
C GLY A 91 -12.35 -9.19 4.52
N GLY A 92 -11.01 -9.21 4.51
CA GLY A 92 -10.21 -9.10 5.73
C GLY A 92 -8.90 -8.33 5.57
N VAL A 93 -8.33 -7.91 6.70
CA VAL A 93 -7.09 -7.12 6.75
C VAL A 93 -5.82 -7.97 6.88
N LEU A 94 -5.95 -9.27 7.13
CA LEU A 94 -4.80 -10.15 7.39
C LEU A 94 -3.86 -10.30 6.20
N LEU A 95 -4.39 -10.62 5.01
CA LEU A 95 -3.56 -10.74 3.80
C LEU A 95 -2.88 -9.40 3.43
N PRO A 96 -3.60 -8.26 3.43
CA PRO A 96 -2.97 -6.95 3.32
C PRO A 96 -1.84 -6.73 4.33
N ALA A 97 -2.05 -7.10 5.61
CA ALA A 97 -1.09 -6.86 6.67
C ALA A 97 0.18 -7.69 6.52
N VAL A 98 0.06 -8.93 6.05
CA VAL A 98 1.21 -9.77 5.74
C VAL A 98 2.00 -9.19 4.58
N ILE A 99 1.34 -8.80 3.48
CA ILE A 99 2.03 -8.23 2.31
C ILE A 99 2.71 -6.91 2.69
N HIS A 100 2.01 -6.01 3.37
CA HIS A 100 2.58 -4.74 3.83
C HIS A 100 3.78 -4.98 4.76
N GLY A 101 3.63 -5.83 5.78
CA GLY A 101 4.72 -6.15 6.70
C GLY A 101 5.95 -6.74 6.01
N LEU A 102 5.76 -7.60 5.00
CA LEU A 102 6.86 -8.16 4.20
C LEU A 102 7.57 -7.10 3.34
N LEU A 103 6.83 -6.14 2.76
CA LEU A 103 7.42 -5.04 2.00
C LEU A 103 8.24 -4.12 2.90
N ASP A 104 7.72 -3.77 4.07
CA ASP A 104 8.42 -2.97 5.07
C ASP A 104 9.70 -3.67 5.55
N PHE A 105 9.56 -4.95 5.91
CA PHE A 105 10.67 -5.75 6.41
C PHE A 105 11.76 -5.91 5.36
N THR A 106 11.39 -6.22 4.12
CA THR A 106 12.36 -6.39 3.03
C THR A 106 13.02 -5.07 2.68
N THR A 107 12.26 -4.01 2.47
CA THR A 107 12.79 -2.71 2.02
C THR A 107 13.66 -2.06 3.09
N PHE A 108 13.14 -1.91 4.31
CA PHE A 108 13.79 -1.14 5.37
C PHE A 108 14.49 -2.01 6.40
N GLY A 109 13.91 -3.16 6.77
CA GLY A 109 14.51 -4.08 7.74
C GLY A 109 15.82 -4.67 7.21
N VAL A 110 15.75 -5.39 6.09
CA VAL A 110 16.94 -5.94 5.41
C VAL A 110 17.83 -4.83 4.86
N GLY A 111 17.24 -3.73 4.37
CA GLY A 111 17.97 -2.57 3.86
C GLY A 111 18.93 -1.92 4.86
N ARG A 112 18.71 -2.08 6.17
CA ARG A 112 19.68 -1.64 7.19
C ARG A 112 21.00 -2.41 7.15
N VAL A 113 20.97 -3.65 6.67
CA VAL A 113 22.15 -4.54 6.60
C VAL A 113 22.75 -4.52 5.20
N THR A 114 21.91 -4.54 4.15
CA THR A 114 22.35 -4.67 2.76
C THR A 114 22.42 -3.35 1.99
N GLY A 115 21.93 -2.25 2.57
CA GLY A 115 21.73 -0.97 1.89
C GLY A 115 20.39 -0.91 1.13
N LEU A 116 19.81 0.31 1.09
CA LEU A 116 18.48 0.57 0.52
C LEU A 116 18.35 0.25 -0.97
N LEU A 117 19.45 0.35 -1.73
CA LEU A 117 19.43 0.03 -3.17
C LEU A 117 19.16 -1.45 -3.41
N LEU A 118 19.95 -2.33 -2.76
CA LEU A 118 19.82 -3.78 -2.94
C LEU A 118 18.49 -4.29 -2.36
N SER A 119 18.09 -3.81 -1.19
CA SER A 119 16.79 -4.19 -0.62
C SER A 119 15.61 -3.66 -1.44
N GLY A 120 15.73 -2.45 -2.02
CA GLY A 120 14.73 -1.90 -2.92
C GLY A 120 14.58 -2.72 -4.21
N ILE A 121 15.68 -3.18 -4.81
CA ILE A 121 15.64 -4.09 -5.97
C ILE A 121 14.96 -5.42 -5.58
N ALA A 122 15.30 -5.98 -4.41
CA ALA A 122 14.67 -7.21 -3.92
C ALA A 122 13.15 -7.04 -3.73
N SER A 123 12.71 -5.94 -3.11
CA SER A 123 11.29 -5.62 -2.95
C SER A 123 10.58 -5.44 -4.30
N ALA A 124 11.21 -4.75 -5.25
CA ALA A 124 10.65 -4.57 -6.59
C ALA A 124 10.51 -5.91 -7.33
N ALA A 125 11.51 -6.78 -7.25
CA ALA A 125 11.47 -8.12 -7.82
C ALA A 125 10.37 -8.97 -7.16
N ALA A 126 10.23 -8.91 -5.83
CA ALA A 126 9.18 -9.62 -5.10
C ALA A 126 7.78 -9.14 -5.51
N LEU A 127 7.58 -7.83 -5.66
CA LEU A 127 6.33 -7.26 -6.15
C LEU A 127 6.05 -7.70 -7.59
N PHE A 128 7.06 -7.67 -8.47
CA PHE A 128 6.90 -8.13 -9.85
C PHE A 128 6.43 -9.60 -9.91
N LEU A 129 7.08 -10.48 -9.15
CA LEU A 129 6.69 -11.89 -9.06
C LEU A 129 5.28 -12.05 -8.46
N PHE A 130 4.94 -11.25 -7.44
CA PHE A 130 3.60 -11.24 -6.87
C PHE A 130 2.53 -10.90 -7.91
N PHE A 131 2.72 -9.82 -8.68
CA PHE A 131 1.79 -9.44 -9.74
C PHE A 131 1.73 -10.45 -10.88
N ALA A 132 2.88 -11.03 -11.27
CA ALA A 132 2.96 -11.97 -12.37
C ALA A 132 2.28 -13.33 -12.06
N PHE A 133 2.34 -13.81 -10.82
CA PHE A 133 1.95 -15.18 -10.50
C PHE A 133 0.75 -15.31 -9.56
N PHE A 134 0.54 -14.35 -8.67
CA PHE A 134 -0.43 -14.48 -7.57
C PHE A 134 -1.59 -13.51 -7.65
N PHE A 135 -1.34 -12.27 -8.07
CA PHE A 135 -2.32 -11.19 -7.96
C PHE A 135 -3.64 -11.48 -8.69
N GLU A 136 -3.57 -11.87 -9.96
CA GLU A 136 -4.76 -12.21 -10.74
C GLU A 136 -5.52 -13.39 -10.12
N ARG A 137 -4.80 -14.42 -9.67
CA ARG A 137 -5.41 -15.60 -9.04
C ARG A 137 -6.17 -15.25 -7.77
N ILE A 138 -5.62 -14.34 -6.95
CA ILE A 138 -6.29 -13.84 -5.74
C ILE A 138 -7.59 -13.12 -6.11
N LEU A 139 -7.62 -12.32 -7.18
CA LEU A 139 -8.82 -11.59 -7.56
C LEU A 139 -9.89 -12.47 -8.22
N LEU A 140 -9.49 -13.56 -8.87
CA LEU A 140 -10.40 -14.49 -9.54
C LEU A 140 -10.91 -15.64 -8.66
N SER A 141 -10.26 -15.92 -7.53
CA SER A 141 -10.66 -17.00 -6.59
C SER A 141 -11.93 -16.67 -5.82
#